data_AF-A0A5E6NYV1-F1
#
_entry.id   AF-A0A5E6NYV1-F1
#
_cell.length_a   1.000
_cell.length_b   1.000
_cell.length_c   1.000
_cell.angle_alpha   90.00
_cell.angle_beta   90.00
_cell.angle_gamma   90.00
#
_symmetry.space_group_name_H-M   'P 1'
#
loop_
_entity.id
_entity.type
_entity.pdbx_description
1 polymer ?
#
loop_
_entity_poly.entity_id
_entity_poly.type
_entity_poly.pdbx_seq_one_letter_code
_entity_poly.pdbx_strand_id
1 'polypeptide(L)'
;MKYPLIRSRLLRIWRESKQKNADPVDAWKSIVNDKEKSREYKKVRGLGGMVRADWEEVNEIIAASNIYTAKTYGPDRVVGFSPIPAMSMVSYAAGSRYLSLIGGTCLSFYDWYCDLPPSSPQVWGEQTDVPESADWYNSSYIMAWGSNVPQTRTPDAHFFTETRYSGTKTIAVTPDFSEVAKLSDEWMAPTQGTDALAMTMGHVILKEYHLDNKSDYFTSYIKQYTDMPFLVILAEKNDILSPTRTLRASDIKNTLGEKDNTEWKPLLIDENTNEIVIPTGTIGSRWDGSGKWNIESKNVKSGEDISPKTTLKNDNDGIVSVGFPYFNNKQHDQEIFTNTDHDAILQRNVPIKKVTLADGKEVKVATVFDLMMANYSVDQGLGGKCCQFFLMTMFLIRLLGMKK
;
A
#
# COMPACT_ATOMS: atom_id res chain seq x y z
N MET A 1 -27.60 4.03 -26.28
CA MET A 1 -27.25 3.98 -27.71
C MET A 1 -28.08 2.88 -28.38
N LYS A 2 -28.74 3.13 -29.53
CA LYS A 2 -29.63 2.13 -30.18
C LYS A 2 -29.00 1.41 -31.38
N TYR A 3 -28.01 2.02 -32.02
CA TYR A 3 -27.34 1.55 -33.24
C TYR A 3 -25.82 1.73 -33.11
N PRO A 4 -25.00 1.00 -33.88
CA PRO A 4 -23.60 1.36 -34.01
C PRO A 4 -23.48 2.74 -34.65
N LEU A 5 -22.61 3.56 -34.08
CA LEU A 5 -22.37 4.93 -34.50
C LEU A 5 -20.91 5.10 -34.89
N ILE A 6 -20.67 5.84 -35.96
CA ILE A 6 -19.32 6.17 -36.43
C ILE A 6 -19.27 7.65 -36.82
N ARG A 7 -18.09 8.26 -36.69
CA ARG A 7 -17.89 9.65 -37.15
C ARG A 7 -18.07 9.70 -38.66
N SER A 8 -18.99 10.56 -39.13
CA SER A 8 -19.28 10.73 -40.57
C SER A 8 -18.02 10.94 -41.43
N ARG A 9 -17.06 11.74 -40.93
CA ARG A 9 -15.78 11.99 -41.63
C ARG A 9 -14.97 10.72 -41.82
N LEU A 10 -14.87 9.87 -40.80
CA LEU A 10 -14.15 8.59 -40.90
C LEU A 10 -14.88 7.64 -41.86
N LEU A 11 -16.20 7.55 -41.74
CA LEU A 11 -17.01 6.67 -42.58
C LEU A 11 -16.92 7.02 -44.08
N ARG A 12 -16.95 8.32 -44.40
CA ARG A 12 -16.77 8.80 -45.78
C ARG A 12 -15.41 8.38 -46.33
N ILE A 13 -14.33 8.65 -45.59
CA ILE A 13 -12.96 8.29 -45.98
C ILE A 13 -12.82 6.77 -46.12
N TRP A 14 -13.42 6.00 -45.20
CA TRP A 14 -13.44 4.53 -45.25
C TRP A 14 -14.06 4.01 -46.54
N ARG A 15 -15.27 4.46 -46.88
CA ARG A 15 -15.99 4.04 -48.08
C ARG A 15 -15.24 4.44 -49.36
N GLU A 16 -14.67 5.64 -49.41
CA GLU A 16 -13.80 6.08 -50.52
C GLU A 16 -12.54 5.21 -50.66
N SER A 17 -11.93 4.79 -49.55
CA SER A 17 -10.75 3.91 -49.57
C SER A 17 -11.09 2.46 -49.95
N LYS A 18 -12.23 1.92 -49.52
CA LYS A 18 -12.73 0.57 -49.90
C LYS A 18 -13.03 0.44 -51.40
N GLN A 19 -13.41 1.52 -52.07
CA GLN A 19 -13.59 1.51 -53.53
C GLN A 19 -12.27 1.31 -54.29
N LYS A 20 -11.14 1.70 -53.69
CA LYS A 20 -9.81 1.65 -54.32
C LYS A 20 -8.98 0.44 -53.90
N ASN A 21 -9.38 -0.26 -52.83
CA ASN A 21 -8.65 -1.38 -52.25
C ASN A 21 -9.62 -2.52 -51.94
N ALA A 22 -9.42 -3.68 -52.57
CA ALA A 22 -10.26 -4.86 -52.33
C ALA A 22 -10.09 -5.42 -50.92
N ASP A 23 -8.86 -5.45 -50.40
CA ASP A 23 -8.57 -5.86 -49.03
C ASP A 23 -8.87 -4.71 -48.04
N PRO A 24 -9.75 -4.91 -47.03
CA PRO A 24 -10.03 -3.93 -46.00
C PRO A 24 -8.81 -3.46 -45.20
N VAL A 25 -7.80 -4.31 -45.02
CA VAL A 25 -6.55 -3.97 -44.32
C VAL A 25 -5.74 -2.95 -45.13
N ASP A 26 -5.67 -3.12 -46.46
CA ASP A 26 -5.03 -2.15 -47.36
C ASP A 26 -5.85 -0.86 -47.47
N ALA A 27 -7.19 -0.96 -47.43
CA ALA A 27 -8.07 0.21 -47.33
C ALA A 27 -7.73 1.03 -46.07
N TRP A 28 -7.63 0.39 -44.89
CA TRP A 28 -7.25 1.07 -43.65
C TRP A 28 -5.84 1.68 -43.73
N LYS A 29 -4.86 0.92 -44.23
CA LYS A 29 -3.48 1.39 -44.46
C LYS A 29 -3.45 2.68 -45.28
N SER A 30 -4.26 2.79 -46.33
CA SER A 30 -4.35 3.99 -47.19
C SER A 30 -4.90 5.24 -46.49
N ILE A 31 -5.58 5.06 -45.34
CA ILE A 31 -6.15 6.14 -44.53
C ILE A 31 -5.15 6.60 -43.48
N VAL A 32 -4.56 5.66 -42.73
CA VAL A 32 -3.72 6.01 -41.58
C VAL A 32 -2.31 6.45 -41.96
N ASN A 33 -1.79 6.02 -43.12
CA ASN A 33 -0.51 6.49 -43.65
C ASN A 33 -0.60 7.84 -44.36
N ASP A 34 -1.81 8.31 -44.66
CA ASP A 34 -2.06 9.64 -45.21
C ASP A 34 -2.32 10.62 -44.06
N LYS A 35 -1.37 11.53 -43.85
CA LYS A 35 -1.45 12.51 -42.74
C LYS A 35 -2.67 13.42 -42.85
N GLU A 36 -3.10 13.78 -44.05
CA GLU A 36 -4.25 14.66 -44.26
C GLU A 36 -5.55 13.94 -43.92
N LYS A 37 -5.73 12.73 -44.48
CA LYS A 37 -6.90 11.88 -44.16
C LYS A 37 -6.98 11.55 -42.67
N SER A 38 -5.84 11.19 -42.07
CA SER A 38 -5.79 10.89 -40.64
C SER A 38 -6.19 12.11 -39.79
N ARG A 39 -5.71 13.30 -40.17
CA ARG A 39 -6.03 14.56 -39.48
C ARG A 39 -7.51 14.92 -39.61
N GLU A 40 -8.15 14.66 -40.76
CA GLU A 40 -9.55 15.02 -41.01
C GLU A 40 -10.51 14.46 -39.95
N TYR A 41 -10.42 13.17 -39.63
CA TYR A 41 -11.34 12.56 -38.67
C TYR A 41 -10.86 12.69 -37.22
N LYS A 42 -9.55 12.79 -36.98
CA LYS A 42 -8.99 12.96 -35.63
C LYS A 42 -9.30 14.33 -35.03
N LYS A 43 -9.21 15.41 -35.82
CA LYS A 43 -9.43 16.80 -35.32
C LYS A 43 -10.87 17.10 -34.90
N VAL A 44 -11.83 16.25 -35.29
CA VAL A 44 -13.25 16.41 -34.99
C VAL A 44 -13.75 15.44 -33.91
N ARG A 45 -12.85 14.77 -33.18
CA ARG A 45 -13.20 13.98 -32.00
C ARG A 45 -13.76 14.92 -30.93
N GLY A 46 -14.95 14.59 -30.40
CA GLY A 46 -15.67 15.45 -29.44
C GLY A 46 -16.56 16.53 -30.06
N LEU A 47 -16.55 16.73 -31.39
CA LEU A 47 -17.24 17.85 -32.06
C LEU A 47 -18.56 17.45 -32.78
N GLY A 48 -19.23 16.38 -32.36
CA GLY A 48 -20.48 15.94 -32.99
C GLY A 48 -20.33 15.37 -34.41
N GLY A 49 -21.44 15.05 -35.09
CA GLY A 49 -21.42 14.45 -36.43
C GLY A 49 -21.25 12.92 -36.46
N MET A 50 -21.80 12.23 -35.46
CA MET A 50 -21.99 10.78 -35.53
C MET A 50 -23.13 10.43 -36.49
N VAL A 51 -22.96 9.38 -37.26
CA VAL A 51 -24.00 8.83 -38.13
C VAL A 51 -24.23 7.36 -37.78
N ARG A 52 -25.44 6.88 -38.05
CA ARG A 52 -25.77 5.46 -37.95
C ARG A 52 -24.95 4.66 -38.97
N ALA A 53 -24.43 3.53 -38.53
CA ALA A 53 -23.81 2.52 -39.37
C ALA A 53 -24.47 1.15 -39.11
N ASP A 54 -23.91 0.12 -39.72
CA ASP A 54 -24.33 -1.27 -39.59
C ASP A 54 -23.22 -2.07 -38.91
N TRP A 55 -23.56 -3.17 -38.22
CA TRP A 55 -22.58 -3.98 -37.49
C TRP A 55 -21.49 -4.55 -38.39
N GLU A 56 -21.85 -5.01 -39.59
CA GLU A 56 -20.88 -5.54 -40.56
C GLU A 56 -19.81 -4.51 -40.93
N GLU A 57 -20.22 -3.27 -41.22
CA GLU A 57 -19.32 -2.20 -41.64
C GLU A 57 -18.37 -1.78 -40.51
N VAL A 58 -18.87 -1.62 -39.28
CA VAL A 58 -18.00 -1.23 -38.15
C VAL A 58 -17.08 -2.36 -37.70
N ASN A 59 -17.55 -3.62 -37.76
CA ASN A 59 -16.72 -4.78 -37.43
C ASN A 59 -15.58 -4.96 -38.44
N GLU A 60 -15.84 -4.77 -39.74
CA GLU A 60 -14.80 -4.81 -40.78
C GLU A 60 -13.74 -3.72 -40.55
N ILE A 61 -14.15 -2.48 -40.25
CA ILE A 61 -13.23 -1.37 -39.93
C ILE A 61 -12.35 -1.70 -38.72
N ILE A 62 -12.96 -2.17 -37.62
CA ILE A 62 -12.24 -2.50 -36.38
C ILE A 62 -11.24 -3.63 -36.62
N ALA A 63 -11.66 -4.71 -37.29
CA ALA A 63 -10.81 -5.84 -37.61
C ALA A 63 -9.63 -5.42 -38.52
N ALA A 64 -9.90 -4.65 -39.59
CA ALA A 64 -8.87 -4.14 -40.49
C ALA A 64 -7.86 -3.25 -39.76
N SER A 65 -8.34 -2.37 -38.88
CA SER A 65 -7.48 -1.52 -38.05
C SER A 65 -6.60 -2.34 -37.12
N ASN A 66 -7.14 -3.35 -36.45
CA ASN A 66 -6.40 -4.19 -35.52
C ASN A 66 -5.36 -5.06 -36.24
N ILE A 67 -5.74 -5.69 -37.35
CA ILE A 67 -4.81 -6.49 -38.18
C ILE A 67 -3.68 -5.62 -38.71
N TYR A 68 -3.99 -4.45 -39.28
CA TYR A 68 -2.96 -3.54 -39.79
C TYR A 68 -2.00 -3.10 -38.69
N THR A 69 -2.53 -2.72 -37.53
CA THR A 69 -1.74 -2.23 -36.39
C THR A 69 -0.83 -3.34 -35.86
N ALA A 70 -1.38 -4.52 -35.61
CA ALA A 70 -0.64 -5.67 -35.13
C ALA A 70 0.47 -6.09 -36.11
N LYS A 71 0.16 -6.16 -37.42
CA LYS A 71 1.11 -6.54 -38.47
C LYS A 71 2.24 -5.53 -38.65
N THR A 72 1.95 -4.23 -38.51
CA THR A 72 2.91 -3.15 -38.84
C THR A 72 3.75 -2.72 -37.64
N TYR A 73 3.15 -2.70 -36.44
CA TYR A 73 3.76 -2.10 -35.25
C TYR A 73 3.89 -3.06 -34.06
N GLY A 74 3.25 -4.23 -34.11
CA GLY A 74 3.14 -5.16 -32.99
C GLY A 74 1.75 -5.16 -32.37
N PRO A 75 1.29 -6.31 -31.85
CA PRO A 75 -0.06 -6.45 -31.30
C PRO A 75 -0.29 -5.63 -30.02
N ASP A 76 0.79 -5.32 -29.28
CA ASP A 76 0.79 -4.46 -28.09
C ASP A 76 0.46 -2.97 -28.39
N ARG A 77 0.32 -2.58 -29.66
CA ARG A 77 -0.24 -1.28 -30.07
C ARG A 77 -1.76 -1.29 -30.18
N VAL A 78 -2.40 -2.43 -29.93
CA VAL A 78 -3.86 -2.58 -29.77
C VAL A 78 -4.14 -2.73 -28.27
N VAL A 79 -4.84 -1.74 -27.71
CA VAL A 79 -5.01 -1.60 -26.26
C VAL A 79 -6.48 -1.49 -25.92
N GLY A 80 -6.88 -2.13 -24.82
CA GLY A 80 -8.21 -1.98 -24.23
C GLY A 80 -8.16 -1.56 -22.77
N PHE A 81 -9.13 -0.72 -22.41
CA PHE A 81 -9.39 -0.31 -21.04
C PHE A 81 -10.81 -0.75 -20.67
N SER A 82 -10.92 -1.63 -19.67
CA SER A 82 -12.19 -2.07 -19.11
C SER A 82 -11.97 -2.35 -17.63
N PRO A 83 -12.59 -1.62 -16.70
CA PRO A 83 -12.32 -1.75 -15.27
C PRO A 83 -13.22 -2.79 -14.58
N ILE A 84 -12.91 -3.09 -13.31
CA ILE A 84 -13.75 -3.78 -12.32
C ILE A 84 -14.49 -5.01 -12.88
N PRO A 85 -13.82 -6.17 -13.04
CA PRO A 85 -14.46 -7.39 -13.52
C PRO A 85 -15.57 -7.90 -12.58
N ALA A 86 -15.48 -7.64 -11.27
CA ALA A 86 -16.43 -8.15 -10.28
C ALA A 86 -17.87 -7.66 -10.51
N MET A 87 -18.08 -6.46 -11.06
CA MET A 87 -19.42 -5.92 -11.31
C MET A 87 -20.14 -6.62 -12.48
N SER A 88 -19.38 -7.20 -13.43
CA SER A 88 -19.93 -7.83 -14.64
C SER A 88 -18.88 -8.70 -15.35
N MET A 89 -18.61 -9.88 -14.79
CA MET A 89 -17.44 -10.71 -15.14
C MET A 89 -17.36 -11.03 -16.65
N VAL A 90 -18.45 -11.48 -17.25
CA VAL A 90 -18.47 -11.88 -18.68
C VAL A 90 -18.35 -10.66 -19.61
N SER A 91 -18.91 -9.52 -19.21
CA SER A 91 -18.80 -8.27 -19.99
C SER A 91 -17.35 -7.79 -20.04
N TYR A 92 -16.63 -7.85 -18.90
CA TYR A 92 -15.19 -7.60 -18.86
C TYR A 92 -14.40 -8.64 -19.69
N ALA A 93 -14.76 -9.93 -19.54
CA ALA A 93 -14.07 -11.03 -20.19
C ALA A 93 -14.17 -10.98 -21.73
N ALA A 94 -15.27 -10.43 -22.28
CA ALA A 94 -15.47 -10.35 -23.72
C ALA A 94 -14.33 -9.56 -24.43
N GLY A 95 -14.05 -8.34 -23.96
CA GLY A 95 -12.98 -7.50 -24.53
C GLY A 95 -11.58 -7.99 -24.18
N SER A 96 -11.36 -8.35 -22.92
CA SER A 96 -10.04 -8.81 -22.45
C SER A 96 -9.62 -10.14 -23.10
N ARG A 97 -10.55 -11.09 -23.29
CA ARG A 97 -10.27 -12.34 -24.02
C ARG A 97 -9.90 -12.07 -25.48
N TYR A 98 -10.63 -11.19 -26.16
CA TYR A 98 -10.30 -10.81 -27.54
C TYR A 98 -8.88 -10.24 -27.65
N LEU A 99 -8.54 -9.28 -26.78
CA LEU A 99 -7.23 -8.64 -26.77
C LEU A 99 -6.12 -9.65 -26.46
N SER A 100 -6.29 -10.45 -25.41
CA SER A 100 -5.29 -11.45 -25.01
C SER A 100 -5.04 -12.50 -26.12
N LEU A 101 -6.07 -12.89 -26.87
CA LEU A 101 -5.92 -13.84 -27.99
C LEU A 101 -5.10 -13.26 -29.14
N ILE A 102 -5.21 -11.95 -29.41
CA ILE A 102 -4.46 -11.28 -30.48
C ILE A 102 -3.11 -10.72 -30.02
N GLY A 103 -2.77 -10.85 -28.73
CA GLY A 103 -1.55 -10.28 -28.14
C GLY A 103 -1.65 -8.79 -27.79
N GLY A 104 -2.85 -8.23 -27.72
CA GLY A 104 -3.11 -6.85 -27.31
C GLY A 104 -2.97 -6.63 -25.80
N THR A 105 -2.88 -5.37 -25.39
CA THR A 105 -2.67 -4.99 -23.99
C THR A 105 -3.98 -4.75 -23.25
N CYS A 106 -4.18 -5.45 -22.13
CA CYS A 106 -5.21 -5.15 -21.15
C CYS A 106 -4.65 -4.18 -20.10
N LEU A 107 -5.19 -2.97 -20.02
CA LEU A 107 -4.76 -1.99 -19.02
C LEU A 107 -5.32 -2.32 -17.63
N SER A 108 -4.53 -2.03 -16.59
CA SER A 108 -4.95 -2.10 -15.19
C SER A 108 -5.94 -0.97 -14.85
N PHE A 109 -6.61 -1.09 -13.70
CA PHE A 109 -7.60 -0.11 -13.26
C PHE A 109 -7.48 0.24 -11.77
N TYR A 110 -7.12 -0.71 -10.89
CA TYR A 110 -7.19 -0.53 -9.44
C TYR A 110 -6.12 0.43 -8.92
N ASP A 111 -4.91 0.30 -9.45
CA ASP A 111 -3.81 1.25 -9.31
C ASP A 111 -4.13 2.61 -9.95
N TRP A 112 -4.69 2.60 -11.16
CA TRP A 112 -5.02 3.82 -11.92
C TRP A 112 -6.09 4.68 -11.25
N TYR A 113 -7.11 4.06 -10.67
CA TYR A 113 -8.17 4.76 -9.94
C TYR A 113 -7.74 5.24 -8.56
N CYS A 114 -6.53 4.89 -8.12
CA CYS A 114 -6.05 5.13 -6.77
C CYS A 114 -6.92 4.43 -5.70
N ASP A 115 -7.64 3.37 -6.10
CA ASP A 115 -8.39 2.52 -5.17
C ASP A 115 -7.49 1.47 -4.53
N LEU A 116 -6.40 1.06 -5.22
CA LEU A 116 -5.34 0.23 -4.64
C LEU A 116 -4.63 1.04 -3.54
N PRO A 117 -4.69 0.63 -2.26
CA PRO A 117 -3.86 1.23 -1.23
C PRO A 117 -2.47 0.57 -1.26
N PRO A 118 -1.39 1.24 -1.72
CA PRO A 118 -0.08 0.59 -1.84
C PRO A 118 0.48 0.09 -0.50
N SER A 119 -0.05 0.61 0.62
CA SER A 119 0.24 0.13 1.97
C SER A 119 -0.19 -1.33 2.18
N SER A 120 -1.26 -1.83 1.54
CA SER A 120 -1.70 -3.22 1.72
C SER A 120 -0.67 -4.22 1.18
N PRO A 121 -0.19 -4.11 -0.07
CA PRO A 121 0.92 -4.95 -0.54
C PRO A 121 2.22 -4.76 0.26
N GLN A 122 2.49 -3.56 0.79
CA GLN A 122 3.69 -3.29 1.60
C GLN A 122 3.65 -4.00 2.96
N VAL A 123 2.48 -4.02 3.63
CA VAL A 123 2.33 -4.58 4.99
C VAL A 123 2.01 -6.07 4.96
N TRP A 124 1.12 -6.51 4.06
CA TRP A 124 0.59 -7.88 4.07
C TRP A 124 0.96 -8.70 2.83
N GLY A 125 1.52 -8.08 1.79
CA GLY A 125 1.73 -8.76 0.51
C GLY A 125 0.43 -9.14 -0.20
N GLU A 126 -0.68 -8.46 0.14
CA GLU A 126 -2.03 -8.68 -0.38
C GLU A 126 -2.48 -7.44 -1.16
N GLN A 127 -3.20 -7.64 -2.28
CA GLN A 127 -3.72 -6.54 -3.07
C GLN A 127 -4.66 -5.68 -2.24
N THR A 128 -5.75 -6.28 -1.74
CA THR A 128 -6.71 -5.71 -0.79
C THR A 128 -7.64 -6.84 -0.35
N ASP A 129 -7.70 -7.09 0.95
CA ASP A 129 -8.72 -7.91 1.58
C ASP A 129 -9.23 -7.17 2.82
N VAL A 130 -10.55 -7.13 3.00
CA VAL A 130 -11.21 -6.32 4.03
C VAL A 130 -12.42 -7.07 4.60
N PRO A 131 -12.80 -6.83 5.86
CA PRO A 131 -13.99 -7.44 6.44
C PRO A 131 -15.25 -7.00 5.69
N GLU A 132 -16.23 -7.91 5.57
CA GLU A 132 -17.55 -7.60 5.04
C GLU A 132 -18.30 -6.60 5.94
N SER A 133 -19.33 -5.93 5.38
CA SER A 133 -20.09 -4.93 6.12
C SER A 133 -20.84 -5.48 7.33
N ALA A 134 -21.26 -6.75 7.28
CA ALA A 134 -21.89 -7.42 8.41
C ALA A 134 -20.95 -7.51 9.63
N ASP A 135 -19.64 -7.59 9.42
CA ASP A 135 -18.65 -7.66 10.51
C ASP A 135 -18.51 -6.33 11.26
N TRP A 136 -18.97 -5.21 10.68
CA TRP A 136 -19.04 -3.93 11.40
C TRP A 136 -19.94 -4.03 12.64
N TYR A 137 -20.91 -4.96 12.63
CA TYR A 137 -21.78 -5.21 13.78
C TYR A 137 -21.05 -5.90 14.95
N ASN A 138 -19.90 -6.54 14.70
CA ASN A 138 -19.10 -7.22 15.73
C ASN A 138 -18.10 -6.28 16.43
N SER A 139 -17.84 -5.09 15.88
CA SER A 139 -16.94 -4.11 16.50
C SER A 139 -17.67 -3.29 17.56
N SER A 140 -16.98 -2.99 18.67
CA SER A 140 -17.44 -2.07 19.72
C SER A 140 -16.92 -0.64 19.57
N TYR A 141 -16.01 -0.40 18.61
CA TYR A 141 -15.46 0.92 18.32
C TYR A 141 -15.12 1.06 16.83
N ILE A 142 -15.72 2.02 16.13
CA ILE A 142 -15.54 2.23 14.69
C ILE A 142 -15.17 3.69 14.42
N MET A 143 -14.13 3.89 13.63
CA MET A 143 -13.74 5.20 13.11
C MET A 143 -13.93 5.24 11.58
N ALA A 144 -14.95 5.98 11.12
CA ALA A 144 -15.15 6.27 9.72
C ALA A 144 -14.20 7.41 9.29
N TRP A 145 -13.00 7.02 8.86
CA TRP A 145 -11.93 7.94 8.47
C TRP A 145 -11.87 8.13 6.96
N GLY A 146 -12.18 9.33 6.46
CA GLY A 146 -12.18 9.61 5.02
C GLY A 146 -13.19 8.78 4.21
N SER A 147 -14.17 8.16 4.87
CA SER A 147 -15.16 7.28 4.24
C SER A 147 -16.57 7.81 4.51
N ASN A 148 -17.20 8.40 3.48
CA ASN A 148 -18.58 8.88 3.60
C ASN A 148 -19.57 7.72 3.41
N VAL A 149 -19.71 6.90 4.46
CA VAL A 149 -20.47 5.64 4.47
C VAL A 149 -21.89 5.77 3.89
N PRO A 150 -22.78 6.67 4.33
CA PRO A 150 -24.15 6.72 3.84
C PRO A 150 -24.27 7.09 2.36
N GLN A 151 -23.32 7.87 1.83
CA GLN A 151 -23.33 8.32 0.44
C GLN A 151 -22.67 7.32 -0.52
N THR A 152 -21.57 6.69 -0.10
CA THR A 152 -20.75 5.85 -0.99
C THR A 152 -20.95 4.36 -0.77
N ARG A 153 -21.44 3.96 0.41
CA ARG A 153 -21.76 2.58 0.84
C ARG A 153 -23.22 2.50 1.30
N THR A 154 -24.12 3.22 0.62
CA THR A 154 -25.56 3.29 0.95
C THR A 154 -26.21 1.94 1.28
N PRO A 155 -26.02 0.85 0.49
CA PRO A 155 -26.67 -0.43 0.80
C PRO A 155 -26.17 -1.06 2.11
N ASP A 156 -24.97 -0.73 2.58
CA ASP A 156 -24.34 -1.28 3.78
C ASP A 156 -24.41 -0.35 4.99
N ALA A 157 -24.81 0.92 4.78
CA ALA A 157 -24.80 1.94 5.82
C ALA A 157 -25.66 1.59 7.05
N HIS A 158 -26.66 0.72 6.88
CA HIS A 158 -27.51 0.28 7.99
C HIS A 158 -26.68 -0.44 9.07
N PHE A 159 -25.70 -1.29 8.71
CA PHE A 159 -24.82 -1.96 9.68
C PHE A 159 -24.07 -0.96 10.56
N PHE A 160 -23.58 0.13 9.98
CA PHE A 160 -22.90 1.21 10.72
C PHE A 160 -23.86 1.94 11.67
N THR A 161 -25.11 2.15 11.27
CA THR A 161 -26.09 2.81 12.14
C THR A 161 -26.65 1.89 13.23
N GLU A 162 -26.82 0.61 12.93
CA GLU A 162 -27.47 -0.37 13.81
C GLU A 162 -26.51 -0.90 14.88
N THR A 163 -25.21 -1.05 14.57
CA THR A 163 -24.19 -1.42 15.58
C THR A 163 -24.15 -0.43 16.75
N ARG A 164 -24.49 0.85 16.51
CA ARG A 164 -24.59 1.88 17.57
C ARG A 164 -25.66 1.56 18.60
N TYR A 165 -26.76 0.91 18.21
CA TYR A 165 -27.78 0.45 19.17
C TYR A 165 -27.30 -0.69 20.07
N SER A 166 -26.24 -1.40 19.66
CA SER A 166 -25.55 -2.41 20.46
C SER A 166 -24.47 -1.82 21.38
N GLY A 167 -24.34 -0.48 21.44
CA GLY A 167 -23.39 0.23 22.31
C GLY A 167 -22.06 0.59 21.63
N THR A 168 -21.91 0.33 20.34
CA THR A 168 -20.70 0.66 19.57
C THR A 168 -20.52 2.16 19.44
N LYS A 169 -19.33 2.66 19.81
CA LYS A 169 -18.97 4.07 19.61
C LYS A 169 -18.48 4.30 18.18
N THR A 170 -18.94 5.39 17.58
CA THR A 170 -18.66 5.75 16.18
C THR A 170 -18.04 7.14 16.08
N ILE A 171 -16.94 7.27 15.34
CA ILE A 171 -16.23 8.54 15.12
C ILE A 171 -16.17 8.82 13.62
N ALA A 172 -16.52 10.04 13.22
CA ALA A 172 -16.26 10.53 11.86
C ALA A 172 -14.97 11.35 11.84
N VAL A 173 -14.05 11.01 10.94
CA VAL A 173 -12.85 11.84 10.69
C VAL A 173 -12.89 12.32 9.24
N THR A 174 -13.41 13.54 9.05
CA THR A 174 -13.59 14.18 7.74
C THR A 174 -13.35 15.69 7.85
N PRO A 175 -12.68 16.32 6.87
CA PRO A 175 -12.37 17.76 6.92
C PRO A 175 -13.63 18.64 6.89
N ASP A 176 -14.68 18.19 6.20
CA ASP A 176 -16.00 18.79 6.15
C ASP A 176 -17.02 18.02 7.01
N PHE A 177 -18.18 18.64 7.26
CA PHE A 177 -19.30 17.98 7.96
C PHE A 177 -20.06 17.07 6.99
N SER A 178 -19.41 15.99 6.57
CA SER A 178 -19.94 15.01 5.64
C SER A 178 -21.11 14.21 6.22
N GLU A 179 -21.87 13.50 5.38
CA GLU A 179 -23.06 12.76 5.82
C GLU A 179 -22.76 11.71 6.91
N VAL A 180 -21.57 11.10 6.93
CA VAL A 180 -21.16 10.16 7.99
C VAL A 180 -20.99 10.83 9.35
N ALA A 181 -20.67 12.13 9.39
CA ALA A 181 -20.59 12.89 10.64
C ALA A 181 -21.96 12.96 11.34
N LYS A 182 -23.06 13.04 10.57
CA LYS A 182 -24.43 12.98 11.10
C LYS A 182 -24.79 11.62 11.72
N LEU A 183 -24.06 10.56 11.39
CA LEU A 183 -24.28 9.20 11.90
C LEU A 183 -23.31 8.81 13.02
N SER A 184 -22.37 9.69 13.37
CA SER A 184 -21.30 9.40 14.33
C SER A 184 -21.52 10.13 15.66
N ASP A 185 -20.92 9.61 16.73
CA ASP A 185 -21.03 10.19 18.07
C ASP A 185 -20.08 11.38 18.26
N GLU A 186 -18.93 11.36 17.58
CA GLU A 186 -17.98 12.48 17.54
C GLU A 186 -17.54 12.76 16.09
N TRP A 187 -17.23 14.02 15.82
CA TRP A 187 -16.65 14.46 14.54
C TRP A 187 -15.31 15.15 14.78
N MET A 188 -14.27 14.64 14.12
CA MET A 188 -12.94 15.24 14.07
C MET A 188 -12.70 15.77 12.66
N ALA A 189 -12.31 17.04 12.56
CA ALA A 189 -12.12 17.75 11.31
C ALA A 189 -10.66 18.16 11.08
N PRO A 190 -9.74 17.20 10.80
CA PRO A 190 -8.37 17.55 10.44
C PRO A 190 -8.35 18.28 9.08
N THR A 191 -7.32 19.07 8.84
CA THR A 191 -7.05 19.61 7.51
C THR A 191 -6.88 18.45 6.52
N GLN A 192 -7.50 18.56 5.34
CA GLN A 192 -7.46 17.50 4.34
C GLN A 192 -6.03 17.18 3.92
N GLY A 193 -5.66 15.89 3.93
CA GLY A 193 -4.31 15.44 3.64
C GLY A 193 -3.34 15.53 4.82
N THR A 194 -3.78 15.98 6.01
CA THR A 194 -2.99 15.99 7.24
C THR A 194 -3.50 14.99 8.28
N ASP A 195 -3.91 13.81 7.83
CA ASP A 195 -4.32 12.68 8.67
C ASP A 195 -3.16 12.09 9.53
N ALA A 196 -2.08 12.86 9.71
CA ALA A 196 -0.99 12.69 10.67
C ALA A 196 -1.47 12.53 12.13
N LEU A 197 -2.76 12.80 12.41
CA LEU A 197 -3.45 12.34 13.61
C LEU A 197 -3.17 10.86 13.90
N ALA A 198 -3.08 9.99 12.88
CA ALA A 198 -2.77 8.57 13.04
C ALA A 198 -1.42 8.33 13.75
N MET A 199 -0.37 9.10 13.40
CA MET A 199 0.94 9.01 14.05
C MET A 199 0.87 9.43 15.53
N THR A 200 0.02 10.41 15.83
CA THR A 200 -0.18 10.90 17.21
C THR A 200 -0.95 9.88 18.05
N MET A 201 -1.98 9.26 17.50
CA MET A 201 -2.69 8.15 18.14
C MET A 201 -1.75 6.96 18.39
N GLY A 202 -0.94 6.59 17.40
CA GLY A 202 0.05 5.53 17.53
C GLY A 202 1.10 5.81 18.62
N HIS A 203 1.52 7.07 18.79
CA HIS A 203 2.42 7.45 19.90
C HIS A 203 1.80 7.14 21.27
N VAL A 204 0.54 7.55 21.48
CA VAL A 204 -0.17 7.31 22.75
C VAL A 204 -0.36 5.81 22.97
N ILE A 205 -0.75 5.05 21.94
CA ILE A 205 -0.91 3.59 22.03
C ILE A 205 0.40 2.92 22.43
N LEU A 206 1.51 3.25 21.77
CA LEU A 206 2.83 2.70 22.08
C LEU A 206 3.29 3.07 23.49
N LYS A 207 3.09 4.33 23.90
CA LYS A 207 3.48 4.81 25.23
C LYS A 207 2.67 4.13 26.34
N GLU A 208 1.36 4.13 26.23
CA GLU A 208 0.48 3.66 27.30
C GLU A 208 0.36 2.14 27.33
N TYR A 209 0.25 1.48 26.17
CA TYR A 209 -0.10 0.05 26.10
C TYR A 209 1.07 -0.88 25.72
N HIS A 210 2.21 -0.35 25.31
CA HIS A 210 3.43 -1.14 25.04
C HIS A 210 4.62 -0.79 25.95
N LEU A 211 4.62 0.38 26.59
CA LEU A 211 5.71 0.79 27.50
C LEU A 211 5.25 0.84 28.96
N ASP A 212 4.32 1.74 29.29
CA ASP A 212 4.00 2.06 30.69
C ASP A 212 3.05 1.03 31.33
N ASN A 213 1.98 0.63 30.63
CA ASN A 213 1.00 -0.36 31.08
C ASN A 213 0.77 -1.42 29.99
N LYS A 214 1.73 -2.34 29.87
CA LYS A 214 1.75 -3.34 28.80
C LYS A 214 0.48 -4.18 28.78
N SER A 215 -0.22 -4.16 27.64
CA SER A 215 -1.34 -5.07 27.38
C SER A 215 -0.80 -6.44 26.97
N ASP A 216 -1.22 -7.50 27.65
CA ASP A 216 -0.83 -8.88 27.32
C ASP A 216 -1.27 -9.26 25.90
N TYR A 217 -2.49 -8.87 25.53
CA TYR A 217 -3.04 -9.14 24.20
C TYR A 217 -2.21 -8.46 23.10
N PHE A 218 -1.94 -7.15 23.23
CA PHE A 218 -1.14 -6.43 22.23
C PHE A 218 0.31 -6.93 22.19
N THR A 219 0.89 -7.23 23.34
CA THR A 219 2.25 -7.77 23.43
C THR A 219 2.37 -9.11 22.72
N SER A 220 1.43 -10.03 22.95
CA SER A 220 1.38 -11.33 22.28
C SER A 220 1.17 -11.18 20.78
N TYR A 221 0.25 -10.30 20.38
CA TYR A 221 -0.06 -10.05 18.97
C TYR A 221 1.16 -9.59 18.18
N ILE A 222 1.87 -8.55 18.66
CA ILE A 222 3.03 -8.03 17.93
C ILE A 222 4.20 -9.01 17.89
N LYS A 223 4.32 -9.90 18.90
CA LYS A 223 5.34 -10.95 18.93
C LYS A 223 5.14 -11.97 17.82
N GLN A 224 3.90 -12.35 17.54
CA GLN A 224 3.57 -13.44 16.63
C GLN A 224 3.23 -12.97 15.20
N TYR A 225 2.48 -11.88 15.07
CA TYR A 225 1.82 -11.51 13.81
C TYR A 225 2.44 -10.30 13.11
N THR A 226 3.57 -9.80 13.59
CA THR A 226 4.25 -8.64 12.99
C THR A 226 5.74 -8.89 12.82
N ASP A 227 6.39 -8.03 12.06
CA ASP A 227 7.84 -8.04 11.90
C ASP A 227 8.57 -7.28 13.03
N MET A 228 7.86 -6.78 14.05
CA MET A 228 8.44 -6.02 15.16
C MET A 228 9.63 -6.69 15.86
N PRO A 229 9.67 -8.02 16.08
CA PRO A 229 10.82 -8.69 16.70
C PRO A 229 12.03 -8.88 15.77
N PHE A 230 11.89 -8.66 14.45
CA PHE A 230 12.97 -8.94 13.51
C PHE A 230 14.10 -7.91 13.62
N LEU A 231 15.32 -8.38 13.35
CA LEU A 231 16.53 -7.59 13.45
C LEU A 231 16.82 -6.84 12.14
N VAL A 232 17.11 -5.54 12.26
CA VAL A 232 17.49 -4.64 11.16
C VAL A 232 18.94 -4.22 11.33
N ILE A 233 19.72 -4.31 10.25
CA ILE A 233 21.11 -3.85 10.21
C ILE A 233 21.13 -2.32 10.17
N LEU A 234 21.93 -1.72 11.05
CA LEU A 234 22.23 -0.30 11.03
C LEU A 234 23.55 -0.06 10.27
N ALA A 235 23.53 0.89 9.33
CA ALA A 235 24.72 1.27 8.58
C ALA A 235 24.88 2.78 8.52
N GLU A 236 26.13 3.22 8.48
CA GLU A 236 26.48 4.63 8.40
C GLU A 236 26.55 5.09 6.94
N LYS A 237 25.91 6.22 6.66
CA LYS A 237 26.00 6.91 5.37
C LYS A 237 26.04 8.40 5.63
N ASN A 238 27.09 9.09 5.15
CA ASN A 238 27.32 10.51 5.38
C ASN A 238 27.24 10.89 6.88
N ASP A 239 27.98 10.15 7.72
CA ASP A 239 28.04 10.32 9.19
C ASP A 239 26.67 10.16 9.92
N ILE A 240 25.69 9.54 9.26
CA ILE A 240 24.37 9.25 9.83
C ILE A 240 24.17 7.73 9.86
N LEU A 241 24.05 7.18 11.07
CA LEU A 241 23.66 5.80 11.27
C LEU A 241 22.16 5.65 11.01
N SER A 242 21.77 4.79 10.08
CA SER A 242 20.37 4.61 9.66
C SER A 242 20.00 3.12 9.57
N PRO A 243 18.72 2.75 9.76
CA PRO A 243 18.25 1.41 9.46
C PRO A 243 18.37 1.12 7.95
N THR A 244 18.73 -0.11 7.61
CA THR A 244 18.91 -0.54 6.21
C THR A 244 17.98 -1.70 5.85
N ARG A 245 18.50 -2.93 5.79
CA ARG A 245 17.75 -4.15 5.53
C ARG A 245 17.67 -5.01 6.78
N THR A 246 16.71 -5.93 6.80
CA THR A 246 16.67 -7.01 7.80
C THR A 246 17.94 -7.86 7.72
N LEU A 247 18.40 -8.30 8.90
CA LEU A 247 19.43 -9.32 9.06
C LEU A 247 18.83 -10.66 8.61
N ARG A 248 19.58 -11.43 7.82
CA ARG A 248 19.10 -12.67 7.19
C ARG A 248 20.00 -13.85 7.50
N ALA A 249 19.49 -15.06 7.35
CA ALA A 249 20.25 -16.28 7.60
C ALA A 249 21.55 -16.32 6.78
N SER A 250 21.52 -15.86 5.53
CA SER A 250 22.71 -15.75 4.66
C SER A 250 23.83 -14.88 5.22
N ASP A 251 23.51 -13.97 6.15
CA ASP A 251 24.49 -13.07 6.77
C ASP A 251 25.28 -13.75 7.90
N ILE A 252 24.82 -14.89 8.40
CA ILE A 252 25.42 -15.59 9.54
C ILE A 252 26.22 -16.80 9.06
N LYS A 253 27.36 -17.05 9.71
CA LYS A 253 28.22 -18.20 9.40
C LYS A 253 27.42 -19.51 9.46
N ASN A 254 27.62 -20.37 8.47
CA ASN A 254 26.88 -21.63 8.30
C ASN A 254 25.35 -21.47 8.21
N THR A 255 24.85 -20.26 7.90
CA THR A 255 23.44 -19.96 7.61
C THR A 255 22.45 -20.49 8.66
N LEU A 256 22.89 -20.55 9.92
CA LEU A 256 22.16 -21.17 11.04
C LEU A 256 21.71 -22.62 10.77
N GLY A 257 22.35 -23.32 9.83
CA GLY A 257 22.06 -24.70 9.44
C GLY A 257 21.07 -24.85 8.29
N GLU A 258 20.48 -23.75 7.80
CA GLU A 258 19.55 -23.77 6.66
C GLU A 258 20.30 -23.75 5.33
N LYS A 259 19.79 -24.46 4.32
CA LYS A 259 20.44 -24.56 2.99
C LYS A 259 19.73 -23.75 1.92
N ASP A 260 18.41 -23.72 1.96
CA ASP A 260 17.59 -23.14 0.90
C ASP A 260 17.11 -21.74 1.24
N ASN A 261 17.16 -20.83 0.26
CA ASN A 261 16.62 -19.46 0.29
C ASN A 261 17.06 -18.67 1.54
N THR A 262 18.29 -18.87 2.00
CA THR A 262 18.79 -18.29 3.27
C THR A 262 18.83 -16.75 3.24
N GLU A 263 18.95 -16.15 2.06
CA GLU A 263 18.90 -14.72 1.79
C GLU A 263 17.48 -14.12 1.82
N TRP A 264 16.46 -14.96 2.07
CA TRP A 264 15.04 -14.61 2.21
C TRP A 264 14.45 -15.01 3.57
N LYS A 265 15.31 -15.42 4.51
CA LYS A 265 14.95 -15.85 5.87
C LYS A 265 15.47 -14.82 6.89
N PRO A 266 14.71 -13.74 7.19
CA PRO A 266 15.09 -12.76 8.19
C PRO A 266 15.14 -13.37 9.61
N LEU A 267 15.92 -12.74 10.49
CA LEU A 267 16.27 -13.28 11.81
C LEU A 267 15.67 -12.46 12.96
N LEU A 268 15.42 -13.14 14.08
CA LEU A 268 15.03 -12.54 15.35
C LEU A 268 15.80 -13.20 16.51
N ILE A 269 15.64 -12.68 17.73
CA ILE A 269 16.19 -13.29 18.96
C ILE A 269 15.07 -14.04 19.69
N ASP A 270 15.32 -15.28 20.05
CA ASP A 270 14.45 -16.04 20.95
C ASP A 270 14.77 -15.66 22.42
N GLU A 271 13.78 -15.16 23.16
CA GLU A 271 13.92 -14.80 24.58
C GLU A 271 14.22 -16.01 25.47
N ASN A 272 13.77 -17.21 25.09
CA ASN A 272 13.95 -18.42 25.90
C ASN A 272 15.43 -18.83 25.98
N THR A 273 16.15 -18.70 24.88
CA THR A 273 17.54 -19.13 24.72
C THR A 273 18.53 -17.97 24.63
N ASN A 274 18.04 -16.77 24.34
CA ASN A 274 18.81 -15.60 23.95
C ASN A 274 19.65 -15.79 22.68
N GLU A 275 19.27 -16.72 21.81
CA GLU A 275 19.95 -17.01 20.55
C GLU A 275 19.26 -16.34 19.37
N ILE A 276 20.05 -16.05 18.31
CA ILE A 276 19.52 -15.61 17.02
C ILE A 276 19.00 -16.84 16.27
N VAL A 277 17.73 -16.79 15.87
CA VAL A 277 17.04 -17.91 15.23
C VAL A 277 16.32 -17.48 13.95
N ILE A 278 15.94 -18.48 13.15
CA ILE A 278 15.07 -18.31 11.99
C ILE A 278 13.66 -18.77 12.42
N PRO A 279 12.67 -17.88 12.48
CA PRO A 279 11.30 -18.28 12.76
C PRO A 279 10.65 -18.93 11.53
N THR A 280 9.66 -19.79 11.76
CA THR A 280 8.76 -20.26 10.70
C THR A 280 8.00 -19.08 10.06
N GLY A 281 7.52 -19.27 8.83
CA GLY A 281 6.64 -18.30 8.15
C GLY A 281 7.34 -17.27 7.25
N THR A 282 8.67 -17.19 7.29
CA THR A 282 9.41 -16.28 6.38
C THR A 282 9.23 -16.66 4.90
N ILE A 283 9.36 -15.68 3.99
CA ILE A 283 9.13 -15.91 2.55
C ILE A 283 10.09 -16.95 1.94
N GLY A 284 11.29 -17.11 2.51
CA GLY A 284 12.22 -18.16 2.11
C GLY A 284 11.68 -19.58 2.29
N SER A 285 10.77 -19.80 3.27
CA SER A 285 10.12 -21.08 3.52
C SER A 285 8.93 -21.38 2.61
N ARG A 286 8.44 -20.39 1.85
CA ARG A 286 7.27 -20.57 0.96
C ARG A 286 7.54 -21.52 -0.20
N TRP A 287 8.77 -21.51 -0.71
CA TRP A 287 9.16 -22.19 -1.95
C TRP A 287 10.19 -23.30 -1.76
N ASP A 288 10.63 -23.56 -0.52
CA ASP A 288 11.63 -24.59 -0.21
C ASP A 288 11.03 -25.99 0.01
N GLY A 289 9.70 -26.12 -0.02
CA GLY A 289 9.00 -27.40 0.15
C GLY A 289 9.04 -27.98 1.58
N SER A 290 9.53 -27.22 2.56
CA SER A 290 9.75 -27.71 3.93
C SER A 290 8.48 -27.85 4.78
N GLY A 291 7.35 -27.28 4.36
CA GLY A 291 6.13 -27.17 5.18
C GLY A 291 6.22 -26.15 6.33
N LYS A 292 7.29 -25.35 6.38
CA LYS A 292 7.57 -24.38 7.46
C LYS A 292 7.06 -22.96 7.16
N TRP A 293 6.27 -22.79 6.09
CA TRP A 293 5.60 -21.53 5.77
C TRP A 293 4.26 -21.44 6.50
N ASN A 294 4.34 -21.11 7.79
CA ASN A 294 3.20 -20.93 8.69
C ASN A 294 3.59 -19.96 9.83
N ILE A 295 2.59 -19.50 10.59
CA ILE A 295 2.76 -18.49 11.66
C ILE A 295 2.87 -19.12 13.06
N GLU A 296 3.24 -20.41 13.15
CA GLU A 296 3.63 -20.98 14.43
C GLU A 296 4.88 -20.25 14.93
N SER A 297 5.00 -20.05 16.25
CA SER A 297 6.19 -19.43 16.83
C SER A 297 7.26 -20.49 17.07
N LYS A 298 7.86 -21.02 15.99
CA LYS A 298 8.86 -22.10 16.06
C LYS A 298 10.19 -21.75 15.39
N ASN A 299 11.25 -22.34 15.92
CA ASN A 299 12.56 -22.33 15.27
C ASN A 299 12.54 -23.27 14.06
N VAL A 300 12.86 -22.75 12.87
CA VAL A 300 12.93 -23.54 11.63
C VAL A 300 13.89 -24.72 11.76
N LYS A 301 15.00 -24.58 12.49
CA LYS A 301 16.03 -25.63 12.61
C LYS A 301 15.63 -26.74 13.57
N SER A 302 15.23 -26.40 14.80
CA SER A 302 14.94 -27.40 15.85
C SER A 302 13.48 -27.85 15.89
N GLY A 303 12.55 -27.03 15.40
CA GLY A 303 11.11 -27.27 15.52
C GLY A 303 10.55 -26.93 16.92
N GLU A 304 11.38 -26.42 17.82
CA GLU A 304 10.98 -26.02 19.17
C GLU A 304 10.28 -24.66 19.17
N ASP A 305 9.44 -24.45 20.17
CA ASP A 305 8.74 -23.18 20.39
C ASP A 305 9.74 -22.07 20.78
N ILE A 306 9.54 -20.89 20.22
CA ILE A 306 10.33 -19.68 20.50
C ILE A 306 9.44 -18.58 21.09
N SER A 307 10.04 -17.71 21.90
CA SER A 307 9.42 -16.45 22.34
C SER A 307 10.16 -15.27 21.70
N PRO A 308 9.66 -14.68 20.61
CA PRO A 308 10.36 -13.57 19.96
C PRO A 308 10.60 -12.38 20.89
N LYS A 309 11.87 -11.93 20.98
CA LYS A 309 12.26 -10.73 21.72
C LYS A 309 11.89 -9.48 20.95
N THR A 310 10.99 -8.67 21.50
CA THR A 310 10.52 -7.44 20.84
C THR A 310 11.47 -6.27 21.03
N THR A 311 12.10 -6.12 22.20
CA THR A 311 12.98 -4.98 22.51
C THR A 311 14.32 -5.42 23.07
N LEU A 312 15.38 -4.71 22.71
CA LEU A 312 16.74 -4.87 23.22
C LEU A 312 17.03 -3.97 24.43
N LYS A 313 16.06 -3.15 24.88
CA LYS A 313 16.26 -2.13 25.92
C LYS A 313 17.01 -2.65 27.16
N ASN A 314 16.65 -3.82 27.68
CA ASN A 314 17.24 -4.38 28.90
C ASN A 314 18.38 -5.37 28.64
N ASP A 315 18.65 -5.70 27.38
CA ASP A 315 19.67 -6.66 26.95
C ASP A 315 20.28 -6.15 25.64
N ASN A 316 21.13 -5.13 25.76
CA ASN A 316 21.82 -4.47 24.65
C ASN A 316 23.32 -4.42 24.89
N ASP A 317 24.08 -4.23 23.81
CA ASP A 317 25.53 -4.03 23.83
C ASP A 317 25.90 -2.54 23.71
N GLY A 318 24.90 -1.66 23.82
CA GLY A 318 25.03 -0.22 23.74
C GLY A 318 23.75 0.47 23.24
N ILE A 319 23.73 1.79 23.45
CA ILE A 319 22.73 2.70 22.91
C ILE A 319 23.41 3.59 21.87
N VAL A 320 22.81 3.73 20.69
CA VAL A 320 23.38 4.54 19.58
C VAL A 320 22.34 5.52 19.04
N SER A 321 22.82 6.65 18.53
CA SER A 321 21.97 7.62 17.83
C SER A 321 21.73 7.18 16.39
N VAL A 322 20.46 7.03 16.01
CA VAL A 322 19.98 6.64 14.69
C VAL A 322 19.22 7.81 14.07
N GLY A 323 19.49 8.10 12.80
CA GLY A 323 18.82 9.15 12.04
C GLY A 323 17.52 8.67 11.39
N PHE A 324 16.45 9.45 11.59
CA PHE A 324 15.14 9.22 10.98
C PHE A 324 14.77 10.43 10.10
N PRO A 325 14.28 10.22 8.86
CA PRO A 325 13.88 11.32 8.02
C PRO A 325 12.63 12.01 8.56
N TYR A 326 12.60 13.33 8.48
CA TYR A 326 11.45 14.15 8.86
C TYR A 326 11.12 15.14 7.75
N PHE A 327 9.84 15.17 7.38
CA PHE A 327 9.38 15.90 6.19
C PHE A 327 8.49 17.10 6.53
N ASN A 328 7.91 17.14 7.73
CA ASN A 328 7.02 18.22 8.16
C ASN A 328 7.79 19.47 8.63
N ASN A 329 9.08 19.57 8.31
CA ASN A 329 9.86 20.80 8.43
C ASN A 329 9.86 21.64 7.14
N LYS A 330 9.37 21.08 6.04
CA LYS A 330 9.25 21.79 4.77
C LYS A 330 7.94 22.56 4.73
N GLN A 331 8.03 23.83 4.36
CA GLN A 331 6.84 24.62 4.03
C GLN A 331 6.18 24.06 2.78
N HIS A 332 4.86 23.94 2.81
CA HIS A 332 4.06 23.52 1.66
C HIS A 332 3.63 24.73 0.83
N ASP A 333 3.44 24.55 -0.48
CA ASP A 333 3.04 25.63 -1.41
C ASP A 333 1.64 26.21 -1.10
N GLN A 334 0.80 25.43 -0.42
CA GLN A 334 -0.53 25.84 0.03
C GLN A 334 -0.51 26.21 1.51
N GLU A 335 -0.98 27.41 1.83
CA GLU A 335 -0.95 28.01 3.18
C GLU A 335 -1.78 27.26 4.22
N ILE A 336 -2.71 26.40 3.80
CA ILE A 336 -3.55 25.61 4.71
C ILE A 336 -2.76 24.57 5.51
N PHE A 337 -1.54 24.23 5.08
CA PHE A 337 -0.68 23.24 5.74
C PHE A 337 0.36 23.90 6.62
N THR A 338 0.42 23.48 7.88
CA THR A 338 1.42 23.94 8.84
C THR A 338 2.68 23.09 8.78
N ASN A 339 3.86 23.71 8.89
CA ASN A 339 5.14 23.03 9.10
C ASN A 339 5.74 23.36 10.47
N THR A 340 6.82 22.68 10.82
CA THR A 340 7.61 22.92 12.03
C THR A 340 9.04 23.32 11.69
N ASP A 341 9.84 23.64 12.70
CA ASP A 341 11.24 24.07 12.60
C ASP A 341 12.25 22.94 12.90
N HIS A 342 11.79 21.69 12.98
CA HIS A 342 12.68 20.54 13.23
C HIS A 342 13.70 20.33 12.09
N ASP A 343 14.83 19.70 12.43
CA ASP A 343 15.78 19.21 11.45
C ASP A 343 15.15 18.18 10.51
N ALA A 344 15.66 18.12 9.27
CA ALA A 344 15.22 17.12 8.28
C ALA A 344 15.58 15.68 8.68
N ILE A 345 16.49 15.52 9.64
CA ILE A 345 16.93 14.23 10.16
C ILE A 345 16.87 14.30 11.68
N LEU A 346 15.99 13.49 12.27
CA LEU A 346 15.82 13.39 13.71
C LEU A 346 16.75 12.30 14.24
N GLN A 347 17.66 12.72 15.11
CA GLN A 347 18.57 11.82 15.82
C GLN A 347 17.85 11.24 17.05
N ARG A 348 17.79 9.90 17.14
CA ARG A 348 17.06 9.16 18.17
C ARG A 348 17.89 8.00 18.72
N ASN A 349 17.90 7.84 20.04
CA ASN A 349 18.64 6.78 20.70
C ASN A 349 17.90 5.44 20.59
N VAL A 350 18.61 4.42 20.12
CA VAL A 350 18.10 3.06 19.88
C VAL A 350 19.04 2.04 20.57
N PRO A 351 18.51 1.04 21.31
CA PRO A 351 19.32 -0.03 21.86
C PRO A 351 19.73 -1.01 20.76
N ILE A 352 20.98 -1.49 20.81
CA ILE A 352 21.51 -2.38 19.77
C ILE A 352 22.12 -3.65 20.34
N LYS A 353 22.19 -4.67 19.48
CA LYS A 353 23.12 -5.80 19.62
C LYS A 353 24.21 -5.72 18.56
N LYS A 354 25.38 -6.27 18.88
CA LYS A 354 26.47 -6.48 17.94
C LYS A 354 26.40 -7.90 17.40
N VAL A 355 26.47 -8.04 16.08
CA VAL A 355 26.43 -9.33 15.40
C VAL A 355 27.62 -9.45 14.46
N THR A 356 28.34 -10.55 14.56
CA THR A 356 29.43 -10.88 13.63
C THR A 356 28.85 -11.61 12.42
N LEU A 357 29.04 -11.03 11.24
CA LEU A 357 28.61 -11.60 9.97
C LEU A 357 29.51 -12.75 9.51
N ALA A 358 29.08 -13.49 8.49
CA ALA A 358 29.81 -14.60 7.89
C ALA A 358 31.19 -14.21 7.34
N ASP A 359 31.36 -12.95 6.91
CA ASP A 359 32.64 -12.39 6.44
C ASP A 359 33.56 -11.91 7.59
N GLY A 360 33.12 -12.04 8.84
CA GLY A 360 33.85 -11.61 10.04
C GLY A 360 33.61 -10.15 10.44
N LYS A 361 32.83 -9.38 9.67
CA LYS A 361 32.51 -7.99 10.01
C LYS A 361 31.50 -7.93 11.17
N GLU A 362 31.77 -7.09 12.15
CA GLU A 362 30.79 -6.76 13.19
C GLU A 362 29.82 -5.66 12.69
N VAL A 363 28.52 -5.90 12.84
CA VAL A 363 27.46 -4.94 12.55
C VAL A 363 26.59 -4.69 13.78
N LYS A 364 25.95 -3.52 13.82
CA LYS A 364 24.94 -3.18 14.84
C LYS A 364 23.57 -3.52 14.31
N VAL A 365 22.74 -4.15 15.14
CA VAL A 365 21.35 -4.46 14.82
C VAL A 365 20.41 -3.95 15.90
N ALA A 366 19.20 -3.55 15.50
CA ALA A 366 18.09 -3.20 16.38
C ALA A 366 16.85 -3.98 15.95
N THR A 367 15.87 -4.17 16.84
CA THR A 367 14.57 -4.71 16.42
C THR A 367 13.76 -3.66 15.67
N VAL A 368 12.85 -4.08 14.81
CA VAL A 368 11.87 -3.19 14.16
C VAL A 368 11.04 -2.43 15.21
N PHE A 369 10.67 -3.08 16.32
CA PHE A 369 9.98 -2.46 17.44
C PHE A 369 10.77 -1.27 18.03
N ASP A 370 12.05 -1.45 18.33
CA ASP A 370 12.86 -0.39 18.93
C ASP A 370 13.04 0.80 17.97
N LEU A 371 13.17 0.51 16.67
CA LEU A 371 13.17 1.53 15.61
C LEU A 371 11.82 2.25 15.51
N MET A 372 10.71 1.54 15.66
CA MET A 372 9.37 2.11 15.64
C MET A 372 9.14 3.02 16.85
N MET A 373 9.50 2.59 18.06
CA MET A 373 9.43 3.39 19.27
C MET A 373 10.22 4.70 19.13
N ALA A 374 11.42 4.63 18.55
CA ALA A 374 12.23 5.81 18.24
C ALA A 374 11.61 6.72 17.18
N ASN A 375 11.07 6.16 16.09
CA ASN A 375 10.38 6.89 15.03
C ASN A 375 9.15 7.65 15.56
N TYR A 376 8.35 7.01 16.42
CA TYR A 376 7.21 7.63 17.10
C TYR A 376 7.60 8.58 18.23
N SER A 377 8.91 8.77 18.48
CA SER A 377 9.43 9.62 19.55
C SER A 377 8.90 9.23 20.95
N VAL A 378 8.73 7.93 21.20
CA VAL A 378 8.34 7.40 22.51
C VAL A 378 9.58 7.29 23.38
N ASP A 379 9.61 8.04 24.48
CA ASP A 379 10.75 8.01 25.40
C ASP A 379 10.80 6.71 26.19
N GLN A 380 11.81 5.90 25.88
CA GLN A 380 12.09 4.64 26.53
C GLN A 380 13.09 4.77 27.69
N GLY A 381 13.51 5.98 28.07
CA GLY A 381 14.54 6.21 29.10
C GLY A 381 15.96 5.95 28.60
N LEU A 382 16.20 6.07 27.30
CA LEU A 382 17.48 5.81 26.64
C LEU A 382 18.34 7.08 26.46
N GLY A 383 17.87 8.22 26.98
CA GLY A 383 18.52 9.53 26.84
C GLY A 383 18.42 10.13 25.43
N GLY A 384 19.09 11.27 25.24
CA GLY A 384 19.08 12.03 23.98
C GLY A 384 18.05 13.18 23.97
N LYS A 385 18.12 14.05 22.95
CA LYS A 385 17.28 15.26 22.83
C LYS A 385 15.79 14.98 22.55
N CYS A 386 15.40 13.72 22.34
CA CYS A 386 14.02 13.33 22.05
C CYS A 386 13.03 13.73 23.17
N CYS A 387 13.49 13.77 24.43
CA CYS A 387 12.65 14.01 25.61
C CYS A 387 12.04 15.43 25.68
N GLN A 388 12.51 16.41 24.90
CA GLN A 388 12.08 17.81 25.05
C GLN A 388 10.96 18.26 24.10
N PHE A 389 10.67 17.53 23.01
CA PHE A 389 9.92 18.11 21.89
C PHE A 389 8.44 17.73 21.80
N PHE A 390 7.98 16.67 22.47
CA PHE A 390 6.58 16.20 22.31
C PHE A 390 5.55 16.93 23.18
N LEU A 391 5.99 17.68 24.21
CA LEU A 391 5.12 18.56 25.00
C LEU A 391 4.47 19.66 24.14
N MET A 392 5.05 20.00 22.99
CA MET A 392 4.46 20.95 22.03
C MET A 392 3.36 20.34 21.15
N THR A 393 3.43 19.04 20.82
CA THR A 393 2.39 18.36 20.02
C THR A 393 1.09 18.19 20.80
N MET A 394 1.16 17.95 22.12
CA MET A 394 -0.03 18.00 22.98
C MET A 394 -0.68 19.40 23.03
N PHE A 395 0.11 20.46 22.82
CA PHE A 395 -0.42 21.83 22.73
C PHE A 395 -1.27 22.02 21.46
N LEU A 396 -0.92 21.34 20.36
CA LEU A 396 -1.72 21.28 19.13
C LEU A 396 -3.02 20.49 19.28
N ILE A 397 -3.02 19.39 20.05
CA ILE A 397 -4.26 18.65 20.38
C ILE A 397 -5.19 19.51 21.26
N ARG A 398 -4.65 20.33 22.17
CA ARG A 398 -5.44 21.33 22.91
C ARG A 398 -5.96 22.47 22.04
N LEU A 399 -5.30 22.79 20.92
CA LEU A 399 -5.74 23.80 19.95
C LEU A 399 -6.83 23.29 19.00
N LEU A 400 -7.06 21.96 18.90
CA LEU A 400 -8.18 21.35 18.16
C LEU A 400 -9.55 21.50 18.86
N GLY A 401 -9.73 22.53 19.68
CA GLY A 401 -11.07 23.06 19.95
C GLY A 401 -11.99 22.21 20.85
N MET A 402 -11.48 21.25 21.63
CA MET A 402 -12.25 20.67 22.73
C MET A 402 -12.35 21.67 23.90
N LYS A 403 -13.23 22.68 23.75
CA LYS A 403 -13.84 23.33 24.90
C LYS A 403 -14.75 22.31 25.58
N LYS A 404 -14.51 22.09 26.87
CA LYS A 404 -15.43 21.38 27.77
C LYS A 404 -16.85 21.92 27.66
#